data_AF-A0A950FBY0-F1
#
_entry.id   AF-A0A950FBY0-F1
#
_cell.length_a   1.000
_cell.length_b   1.000
_cell.length_c   1.000
_cell.angle_alpha   90.00
_cell.angle_beta   90.00
_cell.angle_gamma   90.00
#
_symmetry.space_group_name_H-M   'P 1'
#
loop_
_entity.id
_entity.type
_entity.pdbx_description
1 polymer ?
#
loop_
_entity_poly.entity_id
_entity_poly.type
_entity_poly.pdbx_seq_one_letter_code
_entity_poly.pdbx_strand_id
1 'polypeptide(L)'
;MSADTANARKPVELGKPAISSVQEMRERARRHIESGAVTEDYAANRSQVIAVLNEVLASELICILRYRSHYYRSKGINSEAVKPEFRQHAQEAQQHAAMVAARIVQLNGA
;
A
#
# COMPACT_ATOMS: atom_id res chain seq x y z
N MET A 1 37.02 -6.86 -68.61
CA MET A 1 37.93 -7.30 -67.54
C MET A 1 37.48 -6.65 -66.26
N SER A 2 36.89 -7.46 -65.39
CA SER A 2 36.18 -7.06 -64.17
C SER A 2 37.14 -6.51 -63.12
N ALA A 3 36.83 -5.34 -62.57
CA ALA A 3 37.37 -4.88 -61.30
C ALA A 3 36.24 -4.98 -60.28
N ASP A 4 36.20 -6.14 -59.63
CA ASP A 4 35.39 -6.42 -58.45
C ASP A 4 36.20 -5.93 -57.23
N THR A 5 35.90 -4.73 -56.73
CA THR A 5 36.47 -4.23 -55.48
C THR A 5 35.40 -4.24 -54.40
N ALA A 6 35.41 -5.35 -53.67
CA ALA A 6 34.70 -5.60 -52.44
C ALA A 6 34.70 -4.37 -51.52
N ASN A 7 33.52 -3.76 -51.36
CA ASN A 7 33.24 -2.81 -50.29
C ASN A 7 33.19 -3.59 -48.97
N ALA A 8 34.34 -3.69 -48.30
CA ALA A 8 34.48 -4.28 -46.98
C ALA A 8 33.73 -3.41 -45.95
N ARG A 9 32.46 -3.74 -45.72
CA ARG A 9 31.68 -3.19 -44.61
C ARG A 9 32.37 -3.61 -43.31
N LYS A 10 32.95 -2.64 -42.59
CA LYS A 10 33.49 -2.86 -41.24
C LYS A 10 32.37 -3.43 -40.33
N PRO A 11 32.68 -4.33 -39.39
CA PRO A 11 31.69 -4.82 -38.44
C PRO A 11 31.13 -3.65 -37.64
N VAL A 12 29.81 -3.52 -37.61
CA VAL A 12 29.15 -2.59 -36.69
C VAL A 12 29.41 -3.09 -35.28
N GLU A 13 30.26 -2.39 -34.53
CA GLU A 13 30.46 -2.64 -33.11
C GLU A 13 29.13 -2.37 -32.42
N LEU A 14 28.39 -3.43 -32.05
CA LEU A 14 27.19 -3.29 -31.23
C LEU A 14 27.65 -2.84 -29.83
N GLY A 15 27.78 -1.52 -29.69
CA GLY A 15 27.88 -0.87 -28.39
C GLY A 15 26.77 -1.40 -27.49
N LYS A 16 27.17 -1.91 -26.33
CA LYS A 16 26.30 -2.51 -25.31
C LYS A 16 24.98 -1.73 -25.24
N PRO A 17 23.82 -2.39 -25.30
CA PRO A 17 22.57 -1.67 -25.29
C PRO A 17 22.46 -0.94 -23.94
N ALA A 18 22.03 0.32 -23.97
CA ALA A 18 21.88 1.21 -22.80
C ALA A 18 20.69 0.81 -21.91
N ILE A 19 20.54 -0.48 -21.68
CA ILE A 19 19.57 -1.13 -20.82
C ILE A 19 20.38 -1.76 -19.70
N SER A 20 20.06 -1.36 -18.48
CA SER A 20 20.66 -1.91 -17.26
C SER A 20 20.68 -3.44 -17.32
N SER A 21 21.73 -4.06 -16.78
CA SER A 21 21.82 -5.51 -16.77
C SER A 21 20.60 -6.13 -16.08
N VAL A 22 20.16 -7.31 -16.50
CA VAL A 22 19.05 -8.03 -15.85
C VAL A 22 19.29 -8.18 -14.34
N GLN A 23 20.56 -8.28 -13.94
CA GLN A 23 20.97 -8.29 -12.54
C GLN A 23 20.69 -6.95 -11.84
N GLU A 24 21.07 -5.81 -12.42
CA GLU A 24 20.75 -4.47 -11.89
C GLU A 24 19.24 -4.22 -11.78
N MET A 25 18.45 -4.69 -12.75
CA MET A 25 16.99 -4.59 -12.69
C MET A 25 16.40 -5.39 -11.54
N ARG A 26 16.85 -6.65 -11.36
CA ARG A 26 16.42 -7.50 -10.24
C ARG A 26 16.83 -6.90 -8.91
N GLU A 27 18.02 -6.32 -8.83
CA GLU A 27 18.54 -5.70 -7.62
C GLU A 27 17.75 -4.44 -7.24
N ARG A 28 17.41 -3.57 -8.20
CA ARG A 28 16.49 -2.46 -7.95
C ARG A 28 15.12 -2.95 -7.52
N ALA A 29 14.55 -3.93 -8.21
CA ALA A 29 13.23 -4.47 -7.86
C ALA A 29 13.18 -4.98 -6.40
N ARG A 30 14.25 -5.64 -5.93
CA ARG A 30 14.37 -6.07 -4.52
C ARG A 30 14.38 -4.89 -3.55
N ARG A 31 15.16 -3.85 -3.83
CA ARG A 31 15.19 -2.62 -3.00
C ARG A 31 13.83 -1.92 -2.94
N HIS A 32 13.07 -1.92 -4.02
CA HIS A 32 11.72 -1.34 -4.01
C HIS A 32 10.72 -2.20 -3.22
N ILE A 33 10.85 -3.53 -3.23
CA ILE A 33 10.03 -4.42 -2.39
C ILE A 33 10.24 -4.09 -0.89
N GLU A 34 11.47 -3.81 -0.48
CA GLU A 34 11.78 -3.41 0.90
C GLU A 34 11.20 -2.05 1.31
N SER A 35 10.78 -1.21 0.35
CA SER A 35 10.24 0.13 0.62
C SER A 35 8.73 0.16 0.88
N GLY A 36 8.04 -0.98 0.70
CA GLY A 36 6.59 -1.11 0.84
C GLY A 36 5.84 -0.72 -0.44
N ALA A 37 4.52 -0.59 -0.36
CA ALA A 37 3.63 -0.22 -1.47
C ALA A 37 3.70 1.29 -1.79
N VAL A 38 4.90 1.76 -2.12
CA VAL A 38 5.24 3.16 -2.47
C VAL A 38 5.89 3.17 -3.84
N THR A 39 5.42 4.04 -4.74
CA THR A 39 6.00 4.28 -6.06
C THR A 39 6.97 5.45 -6.03
N GLU A 40 7.85 5.56 -7.03
CA GLU A 40 8.81 6.68 -7.13
C GLU A 40 8.11 8.05 -7.16
N ASP A 41 6.92 8.12 -7.75
CA ASP A 41 6.10 9.33 -7.83
C ASP A 41 5.22 9.59 -6.59
N TYR A 42 5.41 8.86 -5.49
CA TYR A 42 4.61 9.06 -4.28
C TYR A 42 5.00 10.37 -3.57
N ALA A 43 4.27 11.43 -3.86
CA ALA A 43 4.56 12.79 -3.39
C ALA A 43 4.28 13.02 -1.90
N ALA A 44 3.55 12.13 -1.22
CA ALA A 44 3.17 12.32 0.17
C ALA A 44 4.29 11.92 1.14
N ASN A 45 4.45 12.68 2.23
CA ASN A 45 5.38 12.33 3.28
C ASN A 45 4.89 11.08 4.03
N ARG A 46 5.54 9.94 3.74
CA ARG A 46 5.17 8.63 4.29
C ARG A 46 5.10 8.61 5.82
N SER A 47 6.04 9.25 6.54
CA SER A 47 6.02 9.24 8.00
C SER A 47 4.83 10.01 8.55
N GLN A 48 4.47 11.13 7.93
CA GLN A 48 3.29 11.91 8.28
C GLN A 48 2.00 11.13 7.99
N VAL A 49 1.93 10.44 6.84
CA VAL A 49 0.79 9.57 6.51
C VAL A 49 0.63 8.46 7.54
N ILE A 50 1.71 7.77 7.92
CA ILE A 50 1.68 6.72 8.95
C ILE A 50 1.22 7.30 10.30
N ALA A 51 1.69 8.49 10.70
CA ALA A 51 1.26 9.13 11.94
C ALA A 51 -0.26 9.39 11.95
N VAL A 52 -0.81 9.96 10.88
CA VAL A 52 -2.26 10.20 10.75
C VAL A 52 -3.03 8.88 10.74
N LEU A 53 -2.55 7.86 10.03
CA LEU A 53 -3.20 6.55 10.01
C LEU A 53 -3.23 5.91 11.40
N ASN A 54 -2.17 6.07 12.20
CA ASN A 54 -2.15 5.59 13.58
C ASN A 54 -3.16 6.32 14.49
N GLU A 55 -3.35 7.63 14.29
CA GLU A 55 -4.41 8.38 14.99
C GLU A 55 -5.81 7.89 14.61
N VAL A 56 -6.04 7.60 13.32
CA VAL A 56 -7.30 7.01 12.84
C VAL A 56 -7.49 5.61 13.41
N LEU A 57 -6.44 4.76 13.40
CA LEU A 57 -6.52 3.40 13.94
C LEU A 57 -6.91 3.40 15.42
N ALA A 58 -6.29 4.27 16.22
CA ALA A 58 -6.64 4.43 17.64
C ALA A 58 -8.11 4.85 17.81
N SER A 59 -8.57 5.79 16.99
CA SER A 59 -9.96 6.26 17.01
C SER A 59 -10.94 5.14 16.66
N GLU A 60 -10.66 4.34 15.64
CA GLU A 60 -11.52 3.21 15.24
C GLU A 60 -11.56 2.10 16.30
N LEU A 61 -10.43 1.78 16.93
CA LEU A 61 -10.39 0.84 18.05
C LEU A 61 -11.29 1.30 19.21
N ILE A 62 -11.25 2.60 19.53
CA ILE A 62 -12.15 3.20 20.52
C ILE A 62 -13.60 3.13 20.05
N CYS A 63 -13.88 3.41 18.77
CA CYS A 63 -15.23 3.33 18.20
C CYS A 63 -15.82 1.90 18.30
N ILE A 64 -15.03 0.86 18.00
CA ILE A 64 -15.45 -0.54 18.17
C ILE A 64 -15.89 -0.78 19.62
N LEU A 65 -15.05 -0.42 20.59
CA LEU A 65 -15.35 -0.62 22.00
C LEU A 65 -16.56 0.21 22.45
N ARG A 66 -16.68 1.46 21.98
CA ARG A 66 -17.78 2.37 22.29
C ARG A 66 -19.11 1.82 21.80
N TYR A 67 -19.21 1.43 20.53
CA TYR A 67 -20.45 0.89 19.96
C TYR A 67 -20.83 -0.45 20.57
N ARG A 68 -19.86 -1.34 20.88
CA ARG A 68 -20.14 -2.57 21.63
C ARG A 68 -20.65 -2.27 23.03
N SER A 69 -20.04 -1.30 23.73
CA SER A 69 -20.49 -0.86 25.05
C SER A 69 -21.94 -0.34 25.00
N HIS A 70 -22.28 0.48 24.00
CA HIS A 70 -23.65 0.94 23.78
C HIS A 70 -24.61 -0.21 23.49
N TYR A 71 -24.25 -1.12 22.59
CA TYR A 71 -25.03 -2.32 22.27
C TYR A 71 -25.42 -3.13 23.52
N TYR A 72 -24.46 -3.41 24.41
CA TYR A 72 -24.73 -4.19 25.63
C TYR A 72 -25.47 -3.39 26.70
N ARG A 73 -25.32 -2.06 26.75
CA ARG A 73 -25.98 -1.19 27.73
C ARG A 73 -27.44 -0.89 27.36
N SER A 74 -27.79 -0.89 26.08
CA SER A 74 -29.15 -0.67 25.59
C SER A 74 -30.11 -1.75 26.12
N LYS A 75 -31.01 -1.37 27.03
CA LYS A 75 -32.03 -2.25 27.66
C LYS A 75 -33.42 -1.62 27.55
N GLY A 76 -34.45 -2.45 27.52
CA GLY A 76 -35.86 -2.03 27.48
C GLY A 76 -36.48 -2.03 26.07
N ILE A 77 -37.81 -1.95 26.01
CA ILE A 77 -38.63 -2.07 24.79
C ILE A 77 -38.24 -1.04 23.73
N ASN A 78 -37.94 0.20 24.15
CA ASN A 78 -37.54 1.29 23.24
C ASN A 78 -36.12 1.14 22.67
N SER A 79 -35.34 0.15 23.13
CA SER A 79 -33.94 -0.03 22.73
C SER A 79 -33.73 -1.14 21.70
N GLU A 80 -34.76 -1.94 21.40
CA GLU A 80 -34.70 -3.00 20.37
C GLU A 80 -34.40 -2.45 18.97
N ALA A 81 -34.92 -1.26 18.63
CA ALA A 81 -34.68 -0.65 17.33
C ALA A 81 -33.24 -0.12 17.14
N VAL A 82 -32.58 0.32 18.22
CA VAL A 82 -31.25 0.98 18.14
C VAL A 82 -30.10 0.01 18.37
N LYS A 83 -30.36 -1.13 19.03
CA LYS A 83 -29.35 -2.18 19.24
C LYS A 83 -28.72 -2.68 17.93
N PRO A 84 -29.50 -3.02 16.88
CA PRO A 84 -28.93 -3.44 15.60
C PRO A 84 -27.96 -2.41 15.02
N GLU A 85 -28.31 -1.12 15.08
CA GLU A 85 -27.45 -0.01 14.59
C GLU A 85 -26.11 0.04 15.33
N PHE A 86 -26.10 -0.07 16.67
CA PHE A 86 -24.84 -0.13 17.43
C PHE A 86 -24.00 -1.35 17.06
N ARG A 87 -24.63 -2.50 16.81
CA ARG A 87 -23.90 -3.69 16.35
C ARG A 87 -23.31 -3.46 14.97
N GLN A 88 -24.06 -2.86 14.05
CA GLN A 88 -23.59 -2.55 12.70
C GLN A 88 -22.40 -1.59 12.74
N HIS A 89 -22.49 -0.47 13.47
CA HIS A 89 -21.38 0.48 13.58
C HIS A 89 -20.13 -0.12 14.22
N ALA A 90 -20.28 -1.05 15.17
CA ALA A 90 -19.13 -1.79 15.70
C ALA A 90 -18.46 -2.67 14.63
N GLN A 91 -19.23 -3.24 13.70
CA GLN A 91 -18.70 -4.05 12.59
C GLN A 91 -18.03 -3.16 11.54
N GLU A 92 -18.63 -2.01 11.20
CA GLU A 92 -18.04 -1.03 10.28
C GLU A 92 -16.71 -0.51 10.82
N ALA A 93 -16.66 -0.09 12.10
CA ALA A 93 -15.42 0.37 12.73
C ALA A 93 -14.34 -0.73 12.76
N GLN A 94 -14.73 -2.00 12.93
CA GLN A 94 -13.79 -3.14 12.84
C GLN A 94 -13.22 -3.30 11.43
N GLN A 95 -14.03 -3.10 10.39
CA GLN A 95 -13.57 -3.13 9.01
C GLN A 95 -12.64 -1.94 8.72
N HIS A 96 -12.98 -0.75 9.19
CA HIS A 96 -12.14 0.45 9.07
C HIS A 96 -10.77 0.24 9.73
N ALA A 97 -10.75 -0.24 10.98
CA ALA A 97 -9.51 -0.55 11.68
C ALA A 97 -8.63 -1.56 10.91
N ALA A 98 -9.25 -2.60 10.32
CA ALA A 98 -8.52 -3.58 9.52
C ALA A 98 -7.91 -2.96 8.25
N MET A 99 -8.65 -2.09 7.54
CA MET A 99 -8.15 -1.39 6.36
C MET A 99 -7.00 -0.45 6.71
N VAL A 100 -7.12 0.30 7.80
CA VAL A 100 -6.09 1.24 8.25
C VAL A 100 -4.82 0.50 8.68
N ALA A 101 -4.96 -0.56 9.48
CA ALA A 101 -3.82 -1.38 9.89
C ALA A 101 -3.12 -2.01 8.69
N ALA A 102 -3.87 -2.56 7.73
CA ALA A 102 -3.31 -3.09 6.49
C ALA A 102 -2.55 -2.00 5.71
N ARG A 103 -3.08 -0.77 5.67
CA ARG A 103 -2.42 0.34 4.98
C ARG A 103 -1.14 0.79 5.67
N ILE A 104 -1.10 0.81 7.00
CA ILE A 104 0.12 1.10 7.77
C ILE A 104 1.21 0.08 7.43
N VAL A 105 0.88 -1.22 7.44
CA VAL A 105 1.82 -2.29 7.10
C VAL A 105 2.30 -2.18 5.65
N GLN A 106 1.40 -1.90 4.71
CA GLN A 106 1.77 -1.67 3.31
C GLN A 106 2.78 -0.52 3.14
N LEU A 107 2.72 0.49 4.00
CA LEU A 107 3.65 1.62 4.00
C LEU A 107 4.92 1.35 4.84
N ASN A 108 5.13 0.11 5.30
CA ASN A 108 6.19 -0.29 6.22
C ASN A 108 6.21 0.53 7.52
N GLY A 109 5.02 0.92 8.00
CA GLY A 109 4.81 1.52 9.32
C GLY A 109 4.48 0.48 10.39
N ALA A 110 4.49 0.92 11.65
CA ALA A 110 4.07 0.18 12.83
C ALA A 110 3.08 1.00 13.65
#